data_AF-A0A929HQ09-F1
#
_entry.id   AF-A0A929HQ09-F1
#
_cell.length_a   1.000
_cell.length_b   1.000
_cell.length_c   1.000
_cell.angle_alpha   90.00
_cell.angle_beta   90.00
_cell.angle_gamma   90.00
#
_symmetry.space_group_name_H-M   'P 1'
#
loop_
_entity.id
_entity.type
_entity.pdbx_description
1 polymer ?
#
loop_
_entity_poly.entity_id
_entity_poly.type
_entity_poly.pdbx_seq_one_letter_code
_entity_poly.pdbx_strand_id
1 'polypeptide(L)' 'YNGFLAAGLVWGLLLGSQGIAILLFFLSCITIAGIYGGITVNKRIFFIQAMPAILALVLLFR' A
#
# COMPACT_ATOMS: atom_id res chain seq x y z
N TYR A 1 11.42 2.06 7.68
CA TYR A 1 10.88 0.97 6.83
C TYR A 1 9.86 1.46 5.80
N ASN A 2 8.91 2.35 6.14
CA ASN A 2 7.91 2.86 5.17
C ASN A 2 8.50 3.46 3.88
N GLY A 3 9.72 4.02 3.92
CA GLY A 3 10.41 4.51 2.73
C GLY A 3 10.70 3.43 1.68
N PHE A 4 10.96 2.18 2.09
CA PHE A 4 11.12 1.05 1.15
C PHE A 4 9.81 0.73 0.43
N LEU A 5 8.69 0.75 1.16
CA LEU A 5 7.36 0.55 0.58
C LEU A 5 7.01 1.68 -0.41
N ALA A 6 7.33 2.92 -0.06
CA ALA A 6 7.15 4.07 -0.94
C ALA A 6 8.01 3.96 -2.22
N ALA A 7 9.28 3.56 -2.09
CA ALA A 7 10.16 3.34 -3.25
C ALA A 7 9.63 2.25 -4.19
N GLY A 8 9.10 1.15 -3.63
CA GLY A 8 8.45 0.08 -4.40
C GLY A 8 7.22 0.56 -5.17
N LEU A 9 6.39 1.42 -4.56
CA LEU A 9 5.24 2.03 -5.24
C LEU A 9 5.69 2.99 -6.36
N VAL A 10 6.68 3.84 -6.11
CA VAL A 10 7.22 4.76 -7.13
C VAL A 10 7.77 3.96 -8.31
N TRP A 11 8.53 2.89 -8.04
CA TRP A 11 9.03 2.02 -9.10
C TRP A 11 7.88 1.38 -9.91
N GLY A 12 6.88 0.82 -9.24
CA GLY A 12 5.70 0.27 -9.93
C GLY A 12 5.01 1.31 -10.82
N LEU A 13 4.87 2.56 -10.37
CA LEU A 13 4.28 3.63 -11.17
C LEU A 13 5.13 4.00 -12.39
N LEU A 14 6.46 4.05 -12.24
CA LEU A 14 7.38 4.39 -13.34
C LEU A 14 7.37 3.34 -14.48
N LEU A 15 6.99 2.10 -14.18
CA LEU A 15 6.87 1.02 -15.17
C LEU A 15 5.52 1.01 -15.92
N GLY A 16 4.57 1.89 -15.57
CA GLY A 16 3.26 1.95 -16.19
C GLY A 16 2.52 0.62 -16.09
N SER A 17 1.98 0.13 -17.21
CA SER A 17 1.22 -1.14 -17.27
C SER A 17 2.04 -2.35 -16.82
N GLN A 18 3.36 -2.34 -17.01
CA GLN A 18 4.24 -3.43 -16.60
C GLN A 18 4.47 -3.46 -15.08
N GLY A 19 4.18 -2.36 -14.38
CA GLY A 19 4.35 -2.22 -12.94
C GLY A 19 3.15 -2.64 -12.09
N ILE A 20 2.04 -3.05 -12.70
CA ILE A 20 0.79 -3.39 -11.98
C ILE A 20 1.04 -4.46 -10.91
N ALA A 21 1.79 -5.52 -11.22
CA ALA A 21 2.09 -6.58 -10.26
C ALA A 21 2.89 -6.06 -9.04
N ILE A 22 3.82 -5.13 -9.28
CA ILE A 22 4.62 -4.50 -8.21
C ILE A 22 3.73 -3.64 -7.32
N LEU A 23 2.84 -2.84 -7.92
CA LEU A 23 1.88 -2.02 -7.18
C LEU A 23 0.95 -2.87 -6.33
N LEU A 24 0.40 -3.95 -6.88
CA LEU A 24 -0.47 -4.89 -6.16
C LEU A 24 0.26 -5.53 -4.97
N PHE A 25 1.51 -5.96 -5.16
CA PHE A 25 2.32 -6.52 -4.09
C PHE A 25 2.56 -5.51 -2.97
N PHE A 26 3.07 -4.32 -3.28
CA PHE A 26 3.38 -3.33 -2.25
C PHE A 26 2.12 -2.78 -1.56
N LEU A 27 1.04 -2.51 -2.30
CA LEU A 27 -0.22 -2.04 -1.70
C LEU A 27 -0.87 -3.08 -0.80
N SER A 28 -0.82 -4.37 -1.16
CA SER A 28 -1.32 -5.45 -0.28
C SER A 28 -0.49 -5.58 1.00
N CYS A 29 0.85 -5.49 0.91
CA CYS A 29 1.72 -5.44 2.08
C CYS A 29 1.40 -4.24 2.99
N ILE A 30 1.26 -3.04 2.42
CA ILE A 30 0.92 -1.82 3.18
C ILE A 30 -0.45 -1.97 3.85
N THR A 31 -1.43 -2.56 3.16
CA THR A 31 -2.77 -2.82 3.69
C THR A 31 -2.70 -3.73 4.92
N ILE A 32 -2.05 -4.89 4.80
CA ILE A 32 -1.94 -5.88 5.88
C ILE A 32 -1.20 -5.29 7.09
N ALA A 33 -0.05 -4.64 6.83
CA ALA A 33 0.74 -4.00 7.89
C ALA A 33 -0.05 -2.87 8.59
N GLY A 34 -0.79 -2.07 7.82
CA GLY A 34 -1.62 -0.99 8.34
C GLY A 34 -2.80 -1.50 9.19
N ILE A 35 -3.44 -2.61 8.79
CA ILE A 35 -4.51 -3.25 9.57
C ILE A 35 -3.93 -3.76 10.89
N TYR A 36 -2.86 -4.55 10.82
CA TYR A 36 -2.25 -5.14 12.01
C TYR A 36 -1.72 -4.07 12.97
N GLY A 37 -1.01 -3.06 12.46
CA GLY A 37 -0.54 -1.92 13.27
C GLY A 37 -1.69 -1.08 13.84
N GLY A 38 -2.79 -0.94 13.09
CA GLY A 38 -4.02 -0.28 13.53
C GLY A 38 -4.67 -0.97 14.72
N ILE A 39 -4.68 -2.31 14.73
CA ILE A 39 -5.25 -3.13 15.80
C ILE A 39 -4.33 -3.18 17.02
N THR A 40 -3.03 -3.35 16.81
CA THR A 40 -2.08 -3.71 17.88
C THR A 40 -1.33 -2.53 18.48
N VAL A 41 -1.06 -1.47 17.72
CA VAL A 41 -0.20 -0.36 18.15
C VAL A 41 -0.99 0.93 18.34
N ASN A 42 -1.68 1.39 17.29
CA ASN A 42 -2.44 2.64 17.33
C ASN A 42 -3.47 2.68 16.20
N LYS A 43 -4.75 2.90 16.55
CA LYS A 43 -5.86 3.02 15.59
C LYS A 43 -5.60 4.05 14.48
N ARG A 44 -4.80 5.09 14.74
CA ARG A 44 -4.40 6.09 13.72
C ARG A 44 -3.68 5.46 12.53
N ILE A 45 -2.91 4.39 12.74
CA ILE A 45 -2.16 3.68 11.69
C ILE A 45 -3.10 3.13 10.61
N PHE A 46 -4.27 2.62 11.01
CA PHE A 46 -5.28 2.16 10.06
C PHE A 46 -5.69 3.28 9.09
N PHE A 47 -5.99 4.47 9.60
CA PHE A 47 -6.47 5.59 8.79
C PHE A 47 -5.38 6.23 7.91
N ILE A 48 -4.13 6.26 8.36
CA ILE A 48 -3.03 6.88 7.60
C ILE A 48 -2.31 5.90 6.66
N GLN A 49 -2.47 4.59 6.84
CA GLN A 49 -1.73 3.58 6.09
C GLN A 49 -2.64 2.55 5.40
N ALA A 50 -3.51 1.87 6.15
CA ALA A 50 -4.35 0.81 5.58
C ALA A 50 -5.44 1.36 4.65
N MET A 51 -6.20 2.34 5.13
CA MET A 51 -7.30 2.97 4.39
C MET A 51 -6.86 3.54 3.04
N PRO A 52 -5.80 4.38 2.93
CA PRO A 52 -5.35 4.88 1.64
C PRO A 52 -4.81 3.77 0.72
N ALA A 53 -4.15 2.73 1.26
CA ALA A 53 -3.66 1.61 0.46
C ALA A 53 -4.81 0.77 -0.13
N ILE A 54 -5.87 0.53 0.65
CA ILE A 54 -7.08 -0.15 0.18
C ILE A 54 -7.76 0.66 -0.93
N LEU A 55 -7.90 1.98 -0.76
CA LEU A 55 -8.46 2.86 -1.78
C LEU A 55 -7.64 2.80 -3.08
N ALA A 56 -6.31 2.83 -2.97
CA ALA A 56 -5.43 2.69 -4.13
C ALA A 56 -5.59 1.32 -4.81
N LEU A 57 -5.72 0.22 -4.07
CA LEU A 57 -6.00 -1.11 -4.64
C LEU A 57 -7.30 -1.12 -5.42
N VAL A 58 -8.38 -0.61 -4.84
CA VAL A 58 -9.70 -0.56 -5.49
C VAL A 58 -9.64 0.25 -6.79
N LEU A 59 -8.94 1.39 -6.79
CA LEU A 59 -8.75 2.21 -7.99
C LEU A 59 -7.93 1.51 -9.07
N LEU A 60 -7.00 0.63 -8.70
CA LEU A 60 -6.15 -0.11 -9.62
C LEU A 60 -6.90 -1.26 -10.31
N PHE A 61 -7.97 -1.77 -9.67
CA PHE A 61 -8.86 -2.78 -10.24
C PHE A 61 -9.98 -2.20 -11.13
N ARG A 62 -10.05 -0.88 -11.30
CA ARG A 62 -11.03 -0.20 -12.16
C ARG A 62 -10.45 0.11 -13.53
#